data_AF-A0A6L8I572-F1
#
_entry.id   AF-A0A6L8I572-F1
#
_cell.length_a   1.000
_cell.length_b   1.000
_cell.length_c   1.000
_cell.angle_alpha   90.00
_cell.angle_beta   90.00
_cell.angle_gamma   90.00
#
_symmetry.space_group_name_H-M   'P 1'
#
loop_
_entity.id
_entity.type
_entity.pdbx_description
1 polymer ?
#
loop_
_entity_poly.entity_id
_entity_poly.type
_entity_poly.pdbx_seq_one_letter_code
_entity_poly.pdbx_strand_id
1 'polypeptide(L)'
;MPGHPMDAFAAEFLDRQARHWKPQTRETNAGIVRRDILPAFGHLTVDAIAVEQVRDWFASMSDRPGVANRAMPVLSMMMRMAELWGYRAHNSNPCKNAKRYRMEPKERFLTAEEMARLNAVLTRDEFWCPNVVAIVRLLMLTGCRFGEIAALEWDW
;
A
#
# COMPACT_ATOMS: atom_id res chain seq x y z
N MET A 1 -0.77 34.01 4.54
CA MET A 1 -0.32 33.30 5.77
C MET A 1 0.84 32.41 5.39
N PRO A 2 1.88 32.25 6.22
CA PRO A 2 2.96 31.32 5.90
C PRO A 2 2.40 29.91 5.73
N GLY A 3 2.80 29.22 4.67
CA GLY A 3 2.34 27.87 4.37
C GLY A 3 2.74 26.88 5.46
N HIS A 4 1.90 25.87 5.71
CA HIS A 4 2.18 24.87 6.74
C HIS A 4 3.21 23.84 6.21
N PRO A 5 4.26 23.48 6.95
CA PRO A 5 5.21 22.45 6.53
C PRO A 5 4.56 21.09 6.29
N MET A 6 4.99 20.38 5.23
CA MET A 6 4.43 19.10 4.83
C MET A 6 4.76 17.96 5.82
N ASP A 7 5.91 18.01 6.48
CA ASP A 7 6.32 17.06 7.51
C ASP A 7 5.45 17.14 8.78
N ALA A 8 5.21 18.36 9.27
CA ALA A 8 4.31 18.63 10.39
C ALA A 8 2.87 18.23 10.04
N PHE A 9 2.41 18.56 8.83
CA PHE A 9 1.09 18.15 8.36
C PHE A 9 0.97 16.61 8.25
N ALA A 10 2.02 15.93 7.77
CA ALA A 10 2.02 14.47 7.67
C ALA A 10 1.91 13.80 9.04
N ALA A 11 2.57 14.35 10.07
CA ALA A 11 2.44 13.87 11.44
C ALA A 11 1.00 14.04 11.96
N GLU A 12 0.39 15.21 11.77
CA GLU A 12 -1.01 15.46 12.15
C GLU A 12 -1.97 14.55 11.37
N PHE A 13 -1.76 14.39 10.06
CA PHE A 13 -2.54 13.50 9.22
C PHE A 13 -2.51 12.06 9.73
N LEU A 14 -1.33 11.55 10.08
CA LEU A 14 -1.18 10.18 10.61
C LEU A 14 -1.74 10.03 12.03
N ASP A 15 -1.82 11.10 12.83
CA ASP A 15 -2.47 11.04 14.13
C ASP A 15 -4.00 11.06 14.02
N ARG A 16 -4.54 11.99 13.22
CA ARG A 16 -6.00 12.21 13.15
C ARG A 16 -6.67 11.22 12.21
N GLN A 17 -6.19 11.12 10.97
CA GLN A 17 -6.86 10.34 9.93
C GLN A 17 -6.64 8.84 10.10
N ALA A 18 -5.44 8.43 10.55
CA ALA A 18 -5.11 7.01 10.62
C ALA A 18 -5.86 6.24 11.72
N ARG A 19 -6.50 6.94 12.68
CA ARG A 19 -7.40 6.33 13.68
C ARG A 19 -8.63 5.70 13.07
N HIS A 20 -9.04 6.15 11.88
CA HIS A 20 -10.18 5.59 11.15
C HIS A 20 -9.81 4.40 10.26
N TRP A 21 -8.54 3.99 10.23
CA TRP A 21 -8.07 2.88 9.43
C TRP A 21 -7.88 1.62 10.25
N LYS A 22 -8.02 0.46 9.60
CA LYS A 22 -7.57 -0.82 10.19
C LYS A 22 -6.08 -0.72 10.54
N PRO A 23 -5.59 -1.43 11.58
CA PRO A 23 -4.19 -1.37 12.00
C PRO A 23 -3.18 -1.59 10.86
N GLN A 24 -3.38 -2.62 10.05
CA GLN A 24 -2.50 -2.92 8.90
C GLN A 24 -2.49 -1.80 7.86
N THR A 25 -3.64 -1.16 7.61
CA THR A 25 -3.75 -0.05 6.67
C THR A 25 -3.01 1.18 7.20
N ARG A 26 -3.09 1.45 8.51
CA ARG A 26 -2.32 2.50 9.18
C ARG A 26 -0.82 2.30 9.01
N GLU A 27 -0.31 1.11 9.29
CA GLU A 27 1.11 0.81 9.13
C GLU A 27 1.57 0.96 7.68
N THR A 28 0.79 0.40 6.74
CA THR A 28 1.10 0.46 5.30
C THR A 28 1.16 1.90 4.81
N ASN A 29 0.14 2.72 5.12
CA ASN A 29 0.07 4.11 4.71
C ASN A 29 1.15 4.96 5.39
N ALA A 30 1.40 4.77 6.69
CA ALA A 30 2.48 5.45 7.41
C ALA A 30 3.86 5.10 6.82
N GLY A 31 4.07 3.85 6.39
CA GLY A 31 5.27 3.43 5.67
C GLY A 31 5.43 4.15 4.33
N ILE A 32 4.35 4.26 3.55
CA ILE A 32 4.33 5.01 2.28
C ILE A 32 4.65 6.50 2.51
N VAL A 33 4.04 7.13 3.52
CA VAL A 33 4.29 8.54 3.85
C VAL A 33 5.77 8.76 4.14
N ARG A 34 6.37 7.94 5.00
CA ARG A 34 7.78 8.07 5.40
C ARG A 34 8.78 7.77 4.27
N ARG A 35 8.53 6.73 3.48
CA ARG A 35 9.50 6.24 2.49
C ARG A 35 9.36 6.93 1.13
N ASP A 36 8.14 7.25 0.70
CA ASP A 36 7.88 7.65 -0.68
C ASP A 36 7.45 9.13 -0.79
N ILE A 37 6.71 9.67 0.21
CA ILE A 37 6.13 11.02 0.13
C ILE A 37 7.03 12.07 0.78
N LEU A 38 7.40 11.89 2.06
CA LEU A 38 8.18 12.88 2.81
C LEU A 38 9.56 13.17 2.20
N PRO A 39 10.31 12.19 1.65
CA PRO A 39 11.57 12.50 0.99
C PRO A 39 11.43 13.44 -0.20
N ALA A 40 10.28 13.41 -0.89
CA ALA A 40 10.02 14.24 -2.06
C ALA A 40 9.42 15.61 -1.71
N PHE A 41 8.50 15.67 -0.75
CA PHE A 41 7.70 16.88 -0.48
C PHE A 41 7.88 17.45 0.92
N GLY A 42 8.59 16.78 1.83
CA GLY A 42 8.67 17.16 3.25
C GLY A 42 9.26 18.55 3.50
N HIS A 43 10.13 19.01 2.59
CA HIS A 43 10.76 20.34 2.66
C HIS A 43 9.87 21.48 2.12
N LEU A 44 8.70 21.15 1.56
CA LEU A 44 7.76 22.12 1.01
C LEU A 44 6.64 22.41 2.00
N THR A 45 5.93 23.52 1.78
CA THR A 45 4.65 23.75 2.45
C THR A 45 3.51 23.05 1.69
N VAL A 46 2.48 22.65 2.41
CA VAL A 46 1.37 21.85 1.86
C VAL A 46 0.66 22.58 0.72
N ASP A 47 0.53 23.90 0.79
CA ASP A 47 -0.07 24.79 -0.22
C ASP A 47 0.83 25.05 -1.43
N ALA A 48 2.14 24.92 -1.29
CA ALA A 48 3.09 25.12 -2.38
C ALA A 48 3.23 23.90 -3.31
N ILE A 49 2.76 22.72 -2.90
CA ILE A 49 2.89 21.50 -3.72
C ILE A 49 2.01 21.62 -4.98
N ALA A 50 2.67 21.74 -6.13
CA ALA A 50 2.04 21.95 -7.43
C ALA A 50 1.81 20.62 -8.20
N VAL A 51 0.97 20.68 -9.23
CA VAL A 51 0.65 19.52 -10.09
C VAL A 51 1.91 19.01 -10.79
N GLU A 52 2.79 19.91 -11.22
CA GLU A 52 4.04 19.62 -11.91
C GLU A 52 4.98 18.80 -11.01
N GLN A 53 5.15 19.20 -9.76
CA GLN A 53 5.99 18.47 -8.79
C GLN A 53 5.44 17.07 -8.52
N VAL A 54 4.11 16.92 -8.40
CA VAL A 54 3.46 15.62 -8.23
C VAL A 54 3.66 14.74 -9.46
N ARG A 55 3.55 15.31 -10.66
CA ARG A 55 3.78 14.60 -11.92
C ARG A 55 5.23 14.13 -12.04
N ASP A 56 6.18 15.00 -11.75
CA ASP A 56 7.61 14.70 -11.88
C ASP A 56 8.05 13.66 -10.82
N TRP A 57 7.55 13.78 -9.59
CA TRP A 57 7.70 12.75 -8.56
C TRP A 57 7.12 11.41 -9.00
N PHE A 58 5.90 11.39 -9.56
CA PHE A 58 5.31 10.14 -10.02
C PHE A 58 6.11 9.51 -11.17
N ALA A 59 6.58 10.32 -12.12
CA ALA A 59 7.42 9.90 -13.23
C ALA A 59 8.78 9.35 -12.77
N SER A 60 9.35 9.91 -11.69
CA SER A 60 10.60 9.41 -11.08
C SER A 60 10.51 7.98 -10.54
N MET A 61 9.29 7.45 -10.37
CA MET A 61 9.02 6.09 -9.89
C MET A 61 8.61 5.13 -11.02
N SER A 62 8.88 5.50 -12.27
CA SER A 62 8.51 4.71 -13.46
C SER A 62 9.16 3.32 -13.49
N ASP A 63 10.34 3.16 -12.87
CA ASP A 63 11.03 1.89 -12.66
C ASP A 63 10.33 0.96 -11.65
N ARG A 64 9.50 1.54 -10.77
CA ARG A 64 8.79 0.85 -9.68
C ARG A 64 7.28 1.18 -9.69
N PRO A 65 6.55 0.86 -10.77
CA PRO A 65 5.17 1.30 -10.99
C PRO A 65 4.19 0.84 -9.90
N GLY A 66 4.43 -0.34 -9.32
CA GLY A 66 3.61 -0.85 -8.21
C GLY A 66 3.78 -0.07 -6.90
N VAL A 67 4.91 0.59 -6.67
CA VAL A 67 5.08 1.51 -5.54
C VAL A 67 4.43 2.85 -5.86
N ALA A 68 4.66 3.39 -7.05
CA ALA A 68 4.04 4.64 -7.50
C ALA A 68 2.51 4.59 -7.39
N ASN A 69 1.89 3.52 -7.90
CA ASN A 69 0.44 3.31 -7.86
C ASN A 69 -0.13 3.15 -6.44
N ARG A 70 0.69 2.74 -5.46
CA ARG A 70 0.29 2.68 -4.04
C ARG A 70 0.50 4.03 -3.34
N ALA A 71 1.54 4.77 -3.72
CA ALA A 71 1.86 6.06 -3.10
C ALA A 71 0.92 7.19 -3.54
N MET A 72 0.55 7.25 -4.83
CA MET A 72 -0.29 8.30 -5.39
C MET A 72 -1.66 8.45 -4.68
N PRO A 73 -2.43 7.39 -4.39
CA PRO A 73 -3.67 7.51 -3.64
C PRO A 73 -3.48 8.02 -2.21
N VAL A 74 -2.37 7.67 -1.54
CA VAL A 74 -2.07 8.15 -0.19
C VAL A 74 -1.79 9.65 -0.22
N LEU A 75 -0.97 10.12 -1.17
CA LEU A 75 -0.73 11.55 -1.36
C LEU A 75 -2.03 12.30 -1.71
N SER A 76 -2.86 11.74 -2.59
CA SER A 76 -4.15 12.32 -2.96
C SER A 76 -5.08 12.46 -1.74
N MET A 77 -5.11 11.47 -0.85
CA MET A 77 -5.86 11.52 0.40
C MET A 77 -5.30 12.59 1.35
N MET A 78 -3.98 12.68 1.49
CA MET A 78 -3.32 13.72 2.28
C MET A 78 -3.73 15.12 1.78
N MET A 79 -3.66 15.36 0.48
CA MET A 79 -4.04 16.64 -0.12
C MET A 79 -5.53 16.95 0.05
N ARG A 80 -6.40 15.94 -0.04
CA ARG A 80 -7.84 16.11 0.26
C ARG A 80 -8.08 16.48 1.72
N MET A 81 -7.36 15.88 2.67
CA MET A 81 -7.47 16.26 4.09
C MET A 81 -6.91 17.66 4.32
N ALA A 82 -5.84 18.05 3.60
CA ALA A 82 -5.32 19.40 3.65
C ALA A 82 -6.36 20.45 3.20
N GLU A 83 -7.13 20.16 2.14
CA GLU A 83 -8.24 21.02 1.73
C GLU A 83 -9.33 21.09 2.81
N LEU A 84 -9.71 19.93 3.37
CA LEU A 84 -10.77 19.85 4.39
C LEU A 84 -10.39 20.59 5.68
N TRP A 85 -9.11 20.56 6.07
CA TRP A 85 -8.61 21.20 7.28
C TRP A 85 -8.11 22.63 7.06
N GLY A 86 -8.24 23.16 5.83
CA GLY A 86 -7.90 24.56 5.51
C GLY A 86 -6.41 24.83 5.30
N TYR A 87 -5.57 23.79 5.20
CA TYR A 87 -4.15 23.91 4.84
C TYR A 87 -3.94 24.20 3.35
N ARG A 88 -4.96 23.93 2.52
CA ARG A 88 -4.99 24.26 1.09
C ARG A 88 -6.33 24.84 0.71
N ALA A 89 -6.35 25.63 -0.37
CA ALA A 89 -7.58 26.11 -0.96
C ALA A 89 -8.48 24.95 -1.39
N HIS A 90 -9.80 25.13 -1.31
CA HIS A 90 -10.75 24.11 -1.75
C HIS A 90 -10.54 23.78 -3.24
N ASN A 91 -10.63 22.49 -3.62
CA ASN A 91 -10.50 22.00 -4.99
C ASN A 91 -9.12 22.33 -5.64
N SER A 92 -8.06 22.38 -4.82
CA SER A 92 -6.67 22.62 -5.23
C SER A 92 -5.78 21.37 -5.15
N ASN A 93 -6.35 20.18 -4.91
CA ASN A 93 -5.61 18.92 -4.81
C ASN A 93 -4.76 18.66 -6.07
N PRO A 94 -3.42 18.64 -5.96
CA PRO A 94 -2.52 18.54 -7.10
C PRO A 94 -2.48 17.12 -7.69
N CYS A 95 -3.03 16.13 -6.98
CA CYS A 95 -3.15 14.75 -7.44
C CYS A 95 -4.43 14.50 -8.23
N LYS A 96 -5.30 15.52 -8.39
CA LYS A 96 -6.56 15.38 -9.13
C LYS A 96 -6.26 14.97 -10.58
N ASN A 97 -6.95 13.93 -11.05
CA ASN A 97 -6.79 13.35 -12.39
C ASN A 97 -5.45 12.64 -12.68
N ALA A 98 -4.60 12.40 -11.67
CA ALA A 98 -3.37 11.63 -11.87
C ALA A 98 -3.68 10.21 -12.38
N LYS A 99 -3.17 9.87 -13.57
CA LYS A 99 -3.31 8.52 -14.14
C LYS A 99 -2.30 7.57 -13.50
N ARG A 100 -2.78 6.37 -13.16
CA ARG A 100 -1.94 5.29 -12.64
C ARG A 100 -1.17 4.61 -13.77
N TYR A 101 -0.02 4.03 -13.46
CA TYR A 101 0.66 3.14 -14.39
C TYR A 101 -0.20 1.92 -14.67
N ARG A 102 -0.29 1.52 -15.94
CA ARG A 102 -0.89 0.24 -16.31
C ARG A 102 -0.02 -0.86 -15.74
N MET A 103 -0.65 -1.79 -15.01
CA MET A 103 0.00 -2.98 -14.50
C MET A 103 -0.69 -4.19 -15.10
N GLU A 104 0.10 -5.10 -15.65
CA GLU A 104 -0.41 -6.41 -16.04
C GLU A 104 -0.70 -7.21 -14.76
N PRO A 105 -1.92 -7.74 -14.59
CA PRO A 105 -2.27 -8.53 -13.43
C PRO A 105 -1.38 -9.78 -13.38
N LYS A 106 -0.90 -10.12 -12.19
CA LYS A 106 -0.12 -11.34 -11.98
C LYS A 106 -1.09 -12.51 -11.79
N GLU A 107 -1.59 -13.03 -12.91
CA GLU A 107 -2.54 -14.16 -12.94
C GLU A 107 -1.88 -15.39 -13.58
N ARG A 108 -0.95 -16.00 -12.85
CA ARG A 108 -0.36 -17.29 -13.23
C ARG A 108 -0.78 -18.34 -12.22
N PHE A 109 -1.54 -19.32 -12.68
CA PHE A 109 -1.90 -20.49 -11.90
C PHE A 109 -0.86 -21.59 -12.07
N LEU A 110 -0.74 -22.46 -11.05
CA LEU A 110 0.12 -23.63 -11.15
C LEU A 110 -0.50 -24.62 -12.15
N THR A 111 0.32 -25.19 -13.02
CA THR A 111 -0.09 -26.35 -13.82
C THR A 111 -0.25 -27.59 -12.93
N ALA A 112 -0.92 -28.63 -13.44
CA ALA A 112 -1.05 -29.90 -12.72
C ALA A 112 0.32 -30.50 -12.35
N GLU A 113 1.30 -30.38 -13.25
CA GLU A 113 2.68 -30.83 -13.01
C GLU A 113 3.39 -29.99 -11.94
N GLU A 114 3.23 -28.66 -11.98
CA GLU A 114 3.80 -27.77 -10.96
C GLU A 114 3.19 -28.03 -9.59
N MET A 115 1.88 -28.27 -9.53
CA MET A 115 1.18 -28.63 -8.30
C MET A 115 1.66 -29.98 -7.75
N ALA A 116 1.90 -30.97 -8.61
CA ALA A 116 2.47 -32.25 -8.21
C ALA A 116 3.90 -32.10 -7.65
N ARG A 117 4.75 -31.30 -8.31
CA ARG A 117 6.10 -30.99 -7.82
C ARG A 117 6.08 -30.25 -6.49
N LEU A 118 5.18 -29.28 -6.33
CA LEU A 118 5.00 -28.56 -5.07
C LEU A 118 4.59 -29.52 -3.96
N ASN A 119 3.59 -30.38 -4.21
CA ASN A 119 3.13 -31.35 -3.21
C ASN A 119 4.24 -32.34 -2.82
N ALA A 120 5.10 -32.77 -3.75
CA ALA A 120 6.23 -33.63 -3.43
C ALA A 120 7.22 -32.98 -2.44
N VAL A 121 7.51 -31.69 -2.61
CA VAL A 121 8.36 -30.93 -1.67
C VAL A 121 7.67 -30.77 -0.33
N LEU A 122 6.38 -30.42 -0.33
CA LEU A 122 5.59 -30.29 0.89
C LEU A 122 5.58 -31.61 1.70
N THR A 123 5.36 -32.74 1.04
CA THR A 123 5.39 -34.06 1.70
C THR A 123 6.76 -34.41 2.28
N ARG A 124 7.85 -34.07 1.58
CA ARG A 124 9.21 -34.31 2.09
C ARG A 124 9.49 -33.49 3.35
N ASP A 125 9.04 -32.24 3.37
CA ASP A 125 9.38 -31.28 4.43
C ASP A 125 8.33 -31.24 5.55
N GLU A 126 7.24 -32.03 5.44
CA GLU A 126 6.12 -32.11 6.39
C GLU A 126 6.56 -32.45 7.81
N PHE A 127 7.56 -33.30 7.96
CA PHE A 127 8.12 -33.65 9.27
C PHE A 127 8.74 -32.42 9.97
N TRP A 128 9.42 -31.55 9.23
CA TRP A 128 10.13 -30.40 9.78
C TRP A 128 9.22 -29.19 9.99
N CYS A 129 8.25 -29.01 9.10
CA CYS A 129 7.40 -27.81 9.04
C CYS A 129 5.91 -28.16 8.87
N PRO A 130 5.31 -28.96 9.77
CA PRO A 130 3.96 -29.52 9.56
C PRO A 130 2.89 -28.44 9.39
N ASN A 131 2.95 -27.36 10.18
CA ASN A 131 1.99 -26.26 10.11
C ASN A 131 2.08 -25.48 8.79
N VAL A 132 3.30 -25.22 8.31
CA VAL A 132 3.51 -24.52 7.03
C VAL A 132 2.98 -25.38 5.88
N VAL A 133 3.28 -26.68 5.90
CA VAL A 133 2.79 -27.63 4.89
C VAL A 133 1.26 -27.69 4.89
N ALA A 134 0.63 -27.78 6.06
CA ALA A 134 -0.82 -27.75 6.18
C ALA A 134 -1.43 -26.47 5.62
N ILE A 135 -0.87 -25.29 5.95
CA ILE A 135 -1.32 -24.00 5.43
C ILE A 135 -1.24 -23.96 3.90
N VAL A 136 -0.11 -24.34 3.30
CA VAL A 136 0.04 -24.32 1.84
C VAL A 136 -0.92 -25.30 1.16
N ARG A 137 -1.11 -26.51 1.71
CA ARG A 137 -2.08 -27.47 1.18
C ARG A 137 -3.51 -26.95 1.26
N LEU A 138 -3.92 -26.35 2.38
CA LEU A 138 -5.26 -25.77 2.54
C LEU A 138 -5.49 -24.62 1.56
N LEU A 139 -4.50 -23.74 1.36
CA LEU A 139 -4.56 -22.69 0.36
C LEU A 139 -4.78 -23.24 -1.06
N MET A 140 -4.05 -24.28 -1.43
CA MET A 140 -4.18 -24.92 -2.74
C MET A 140 -5.56 -25.56 -2.94
N LEU A 141 -6.12 -26.19 -1.91
CA LEU A 141 -7.37 -26.97 -2.00
C LEU A 141 -8.63 -26.11 -1.90
N THR A 142 -8.57 -25.00 -1.16
CA THR A 142 -9.74 -24.17 -0.85
C THR A 142 -9.79 -22.86 -1.61
N GLY A 143 -8.64 -22.33 -2.04
CA GLY A 143 -8.55 -20.98 -2.61
C GLY A 143 -8.80 -19.85 -1.60
N CYS A 144 -8.88 -20.13 -0.29
CA CYS A 144 -9.01 -19.11 0.75
C CYS A 144 -7.79 -18.19 0.81
N ARG A 145 -7.93 -17.03 1.46
CA ARG A 145 -6.79 -16.12 1.65
C ARG A 145 -5.85 -16.66 2.73
N PHE A 146 -4.56 -16.35 2.59
CA PHE A 146 -3.54 -16.71 3.60
C PHE A 146 -3.95 -16.32 5.02
N GLY A 147 -4.45 -15.10 5.23
CA GLY A 147 -4.88 -14.64 6.55
C GLY A 147 -6.07 -15.43 7.12
N GLU A 148 -6.94 -15.98 6.27
CA GLU A 148 -8.08 -16.79 6.69
C GLU A 148 -7.60 -18.19 7.14
N ILE A 149 -6.68 -18.80 6.38
CA ILE A 149 -6.10 -20.11 6.74
C ILE A 149 -5.15 -20.02 7.94
N ALA A 150 -4.35 -18.95 8.03
CA ALA A 150 -3.37 -18.79 9.10
C ALA A 150 -4.00 -18.47 10.46
N ALA A 151 -5.21 -17.91 10.47
CA ALA A 151 -5.97 -17.59 11.69
C ALA A 151 -7.08 -18.61 11.96
N LEU A 152 -7.02 -19.78 11.34
CA LEU A 152 -8.06 -20.80 11.45
C LEU A 152 -8.00 -21.47 12.83
N GLU A 153 -9.11 -21.44 13.55
CA GLU A 153 -9.27 -22.07 14.85
C GLU A 153 -10.23 -23.26 14.71
N TRP A 154 -9.95 -24.34 15.45
CA TRP A 154 -10.89 -25.45 15.59
C TRP A 154 -11.90 -25.06 16.66
N ASP A 155 -13.01 -24.44 16.23
CA ASP A 155 -14.18 -24.28 17.09
C ASP A 155 -15.07 -25.53 16.93
N TRP A 156 -15.44 -26.13 18.06
CA TRP A 156 -16.31 -27.30 18.18
C TRP A 156 -17.75 -26.89 18.47
#